data_AF-A0A914RYW8-F1
#
_entry.id   AF-A0A914RYW8-F1
#
_cell.length_a   1.000
_cell.length_b   1.000
_cell.length_c   1.000
_cell.angle_alpha   90.00
_cell.angle_beta   90.00
_cell.angle_gamma   90.00
#
_symmetry.space_group_name_H-M   'P 1'
#
loop_
_entity.id
_entity.type
_entity.pdbx_description
1 polymer ?
#
loop_
_entity_poly.entity_id
_entity_poly.type
_entity_poly.pdbx_seq_one_letter_code
_entity_poly.pdbx_strand_id
1 'polypeptide(L)' 'MAPHLTDNSICYAMAEINGDSLENRNPRMHLDEAEIIEVVEVECNKAFTYVQSISTKVNVDGMVYAFLLGYNAKF' A
#
# COMPACT_ATOMS: atom_id res chain seq x y z
N MET A 1 -18.00 -7.53 -3.17
CA MET A 1 -18.55 -8.56 -2.26
C MET A 1 -18.63 -8.08 -0.81
N ALA A 2 -17.66 -7.34 -0.27
CA ALA A 2 -17.69 -6.86 1.13
C ALA A 2 -18.98 -6.13 1.57
N PRO A 3 -19.62 -5.26 0.75
CA PRO A 3 -20.83 -4.54 1.18
C PRO A 3 -22.06 -5.43 1.45
N HIS A 4 -22.04 -6.68 1.01
CA HIS A 4 -23.10 -7.66 1.26
C HIS A 4 -22.74 -8.63 2.40
N LEU A 5 -21.58 -8.44 3.03
CA LEU A 5 -21.07 -9.29 4.11
C LEU A 5 -20.87 -8.50 5.41
N THR A 6 -20.45 -7.24 5.32
CA THR A 6 -20.21 -6.38 6.49
C THR A 6 -20.71 -4.95 6.22
N ASP A 7 -20.93 -4.20 7.30
CA ASP A 7 -21.22 -2.76 7.31
C ASP A 7 -19.96 -1.91 7.53
N ASN A 8 -18.77 -2.52 7.42
CA ASN A 8 -17.50 -1.83 7.62
C ASN A 8 -17.31 -0.74 6.55
N SER A 9 -17.00 0.46 7.03
CA SER A 9 -16.59 1.59 6.20
C SER A 9 -15.16 2.00 6.54
N ILE A 10 -14.42 2.46 5.53
CA ILE A 10 -13.07 3.01 5.71
C ILE A 10 -12.93 4.35 4.97
N CYS A 11 -12.06 5.22 5.50
CA CYS A 11 -11.70 6.48 4.86
C CYS A 11 -10.30 6.35 4.26
N TYR A 12 -10.15 6.64 2.98
CA TYR A 12 -8.84 6.68 2.32
C TYR A 12 -8.25 8.08 2.45
N ALA A 13 -7.08 8.18 3.06
CA ALA A 13 -6.31 9.42 3.15
C ALA A 13 -5.04 9.31 2.30
N MET A 14 -4.70 10.39 1.60
CA MET A 14 -3.44 10.53 0.88
C MET A 14 -2.48 11.35 1.74
N ALA A 15 -1.26 10.85 1.94
CA ALA A 15 -0.20 11.54 2.64
C ALA A 15 1.03 11.64 1.73
N GLU A 16 1.57 12.85 1.61
CA GLU A 16 2.84 13.09 0.92
C GLU A 16 3.97 13.07 1.96
N ILE A 17 5.05 12.35 1.66
CA ILE A 17 6.20 12.21 2.55
C ILE A 17 7.40 12.87 1.89
N ASN A 18 8.02 13.84 2.58
CA ASN A 18 9.25 14.45 2.12
C ASN A 18 10.45 13.53 2.43
N GLY A 19 10.89 12.74 1.44
CA GLY A 19 12.02 11.83 1.57
C GLY A 19 13.39 12.52 1.80
N ASP A 20 13.52 13.81 1.47
CA ASP A 20 14.78 14.56 1.64
C ASP A 20 14.93 15.21 3.02
N SER A 21 13.85 15.23 3.80
CA SER A 21 13.86 15.79 5.15
C SER A 21 14.74 14.97 6.10
N LEU A 22 15.37 15.65 7.06
CA LEU A 22 16.22 15.00 8.05
C LEU A 22 15.45 14.01 8.93
N GLU A 23 14.18 14.29 9.19
CA GLU A 23 13.26 13.46 9.97
C GLU A 23 12.93 12.13 9.30
N ASN A 24 12.81 12.09 7.97
CA ASN A 24 12.45 10.88 7.22
C ASN A 24 13.66 10.07 6.72
N ARG A 25 14.90 10.50 7.02
CA ARG A 25 16.12 9.83 6.54
C ARG A 25 16.27 8.39 7.06
N ASN A 26 15.81 8.12 8.29
CA ASN A 26 15.92 6.80 8.93
C ASN A 26 14.63 6.49 9.72
N PRO A 27 13.51 6.19 9.03
CA PRO A 27 12.24 5.96 9.69
C PRO A 27 12.32 4.74 10.61
N ARG A 28 11.73 4.85 11.81
CA ARG A 28 11.61 3.74 12.76
C ARG A 28 10.13 3.50 13.04
N MET A 29 9.68 2.28 12.80
CA MET A 29 8.33 1.88 13.16
C MET A 29 8.19 1.83 14.68
N HIS A 30 7.05 2.29 15.17
CA HIS A 30 6.65 2.18 16.56
C HIS A 30 5.40 1.29 16.55
N LEU A 31 5.61 -0.01 16.74
CA LEU A 31 4.58 -1.04 16.69
C LEU A 31 4.29 -1.54 18.10
N ASP A 32 3.08 -2.03 18.32
CA ASP A 32 2.74 -2.73 19.56
C ASP A 32 3.40 -4.13 19.62
N GLU A 33 3.48 -4.74 20.81
CA GLU A 33 4.21 -6.01 21.02
C GLU A 33 3.73 -7.17 20.14
N ALA A 34 2.45 -7.14 19.72
CA ALA A 34 1.84 -8.17 18.89
C ALA A 34 1.85 -7.82 17.38
N GLU A 35 2.40 -6.68 17.00
CA GLU A 35 2.41 -6.19 15.62
C GLU A 35 3.75 -6.45 14.94
N ILE A 36 3.69 -7.04 13.76
CA ILE A 36 4.84 -7.26 12.89
C ILE A 36 4.47 -6.76 11.50
N ILE A 37 5.16 -5.71 11.06
CA ILE A 37 4.93 -5.08 9.76
C ILE A 37 6.27 -5.00 9.02
N GLU A 38 6.27 -5.38 7.75
CA GLU A 38 7.37 -5.14 6.83
C GLU A 38 6.99 -3.98 5.89
N VAL A 39 7.83 -2.95 5.82
CA VAL A 39 7.62 -1.81 4.91
C VAL A 39 8.28 -2.11 3.58
N VAL A 40 7.51 -2.04 2.51
CA VAL A 40 7.99 -2.17 1.14
C VAL A 40 7.76 -0.87 0.39
N GLU A 41 8.84 -0.18 0.04
CA GLU A 41 8.81 0.98 -0.84
C GLU A 41 8.99 0.53 -2.30
N VAL A 42 8.13 1.01 -3.19
CA VAL A 42 8.17 0.68 -4.61
C VAL A 42 7.92 1.94 -5.42
N GLU A 43 8.73 2.17 -6.45
CA GLU A 43 8.48 3.27 -7.40
C GLU A 43 7.09 3.12 -8.04
N CYS A 44 6.30 4.20 -8.09
CA CYS A 44 4.91 4.17 -8.55
C CYS A 44 4.74 3.57 -9.96
N ASN A 45 5.66 3.87 -10.88
CA ASN A 45 5.67 3.34 -12.24
C ASN A 45 6.03 1.84 -12.33
N LYS A 46 6.59 1.25 -11.27
CA LYS A 46 6.94 -0.18 -11.18
C LYS A 46 5.99 -0.95 -10.25
N ALA A 47 5.18 -0.25 -9.45
CA ALA A 47 4.36 -0.83 -8.39
C ALA A 47 3.38 -1.91 -8.90
N PHE A 48 2.76 -1.71 -10.07
CA PHE A 48 1.87 -2.72 -10.64
C PHE A 48 2.59 -4.02 -11.00
N THR A 49 3.73 -3.91 -11.69
CA THR A 49 4.58 -5.07 -12.04
C THR A 49 5.11 -5.77 -10.78
N TYR A 50 5.50 -5.00 -9.76
CA TYR A 50 5.95 -5.56 -8.49
C TYR A 50 4.86 -6.41 -7.84
N VAL A 51 3.64 -5.86 -7.70
CA VAL A 51 2.49 -6.55 -7.13
C VAL A 51 2.16 -7.85 -7.88
N GLN A 52 2.21 -7.82 -9.22
CA GLN A 52 2.03 -9.03 -10.03
C GLN A 52 3.09 -10.10 -9.72
N SER A 53 4.35 -9.71 -9.55
CA SER A 53 5.46 -10.63 -9.30
C SER A 53 5.40 -11.35 -7.94
N ILE A 54 4.74 -10.74 -6.94
CA ILE A 54 4.62 -11.31 -5.58
C ILE A 54 3.28 -11.98 -5.30
N SER A 55 2.31 -11.86 -6.22
CA SER A 55 0.93 -12.32 -6.04
C SER A 55 0.79 -13.83 -5.78
N THR A 56 1.80 -14.65 -6.10
CA THR A 56 1.80 -16.09 -5.78
C THR A 56 2.25 -16.38 -4.35
N LYS A 57 2.80 -15.39 -3.63
CA LYS A 57 3.35 -15.54 -2.27
C LYS A 57 2.50 -14.82 -1.23
N VAL A 58 1.83 -13.73 -1.61
CA VAL A 58 1.02 -12.91 -0.71
C VAL A 58 -0.31 -12.53 -1.37
N ASN A 59 -1.36 -12.39 -0.55
CA ASN A 59 -2.61 -11.81 -0.99
C ASN A 59 -2.49 -10.28 -1.00
N VAL A 60 -2.79 -9.69 -2.15
CA VAL A 60 -2.74 -8.24 -2.33
C VAL A 60 -4.11 -7.66 -2.01
N ASP A 61 -4.16 -6.60 -1.21
CA ASP A 61 -5.40 -5.90 -0.91
C ASP A 61 -6.09 -5.39 -2.19
N GLY A 62 -7.41 -5.58 -2.27
CA GLY A 62 -8.19 -5.27 -3.46
C GLY A 62 -8.13 -3.78 -3.85
N MET A 63 -7.98 -2.90 -2.87
CA MET A 63 -7.91 -1.45 -3.10
C MET A 63 -6.54 -1.01 -3.57
N VAL A 64 -5.47 -1.64 -3.07
CA VAL A 64 -4.12 -1.46 -3.61
C VAL A 64 -4.07 -1.88 -5.08
N TYR A 65 -4.64 -3.05 -5.41
CA TYR A 65 -4.67 -3.52 -6.80
C TYR A 65 -5.53 -2.62 -7.69
N ALA A 66 -6.71 -2.19 -7.23
CA ALA A 66 -7.58 -1.27 -7.96
C ALA A 66 -6.93 0.11 -8.20
N PHE A 67 -6.24 0.65 -7.19
CA PHE A 67 -5.46 1.89 -7.33
C PHE A 67 -4.40 1.75 -8.42
N LEU A 68 -3.63 0.66 -8.41
CA LEU A 68 -2.57 0.44 -9.39
C LEU A 68 -3.10 0.23 -10.81
N LEU A 69 -4.25 -0.43 -10.97
CA LEU A 69 -4.93 -0.51 -12.27
C LEU A 69 -5.31 0.88 -12.80
N GLY A 70 -5.90 1.72 -11.96
CA GLY A 70 -6.25 3.10 -12.31
C GLY A 70 -5.03 3.95 -12.64
N TYR A 71 -3.96 3.83 -11.84
CA TYR A 71 -2.70 4.55 -12.07
C TYR A 71 -2.01 4.13 -13.38
N ASN A 72 -2.15 2.87 -13.79
CA ASN A 72 -1.57 2.36 -15.04
C ASN A 72 -2.52 2.46 -16.25
N ALA A 73 -3.76 2.90 -16.04
CA ALA A 73 -4.69 3.13 -17.13
C ALA A 73 -4.21 4.33 -17.95
N LYS A 74 -3.92 4.09 -19.23
CA LYS A 74 -3.61 5.16 -20.19
C LYS A 74 -4.94 5.75 -20.65
N PHE A 75 -5.31 6.91 -20.11
CA PHE A 75 -6.38 7.74 -20.65
C PHE A 75 -5.80 8.78 -21.61
#